data_AF-A0A7C7E0Q3-F1
#
_entry.id   AF-A0A7C7E0Q3-F1
#
_cell.length_a   1.000
_cell.length_b   1.000
_cell.length_c   1.000
_cell.angle_alpha   90.00
_cell.angle_beta   90.00
_cell.angle_gamma   90.00
#
_symmetry.space_group_name_H-M   'P 1'
#
loop_
_entity.id
_entity.type
_entity.pdbx_description
1 polymer ?
#
loop_
_entity_poly.entity_id
_entity_poly.type
_entity_poly.pdbx_seq_one_letter_code
_entity_poly.pdbx_strand_id
1 'polypeptide(L)'
;MPKQVLTGTLEEQCEFLYNLAAEKMAQGNYTGAVHVLKEIVKYKPDFRDAAALLAEAKARKSEQTFLLLMAAAGSVIAVAIGGAVGVPNDLIFLVILLVGALIGYGIGNFVQSFRQRRIAS
;
A
#
# COMPACT_ATOMS: atom_id res chain seq x y z
N MET A 1 9.66 0.85 -19.34
CA MET A 1 8.65 0.10 -20.09
C MET A 1 8.35 0.87 -21.38
N PRO A 2 8.37 0.22 -22.56
CA PRO A 2 7.96 0.88 -23.80
C PRO A 2 6.52 1.35 -23.66
N LYS A 3 6.26 2.62 -23.98
CA LYS A 3 4.90 3.16 -24.06
C LYS A 3 4.24 2.57 -25.30
N GLN A 4 3.61 1.41 -25.17
CA GLN A 4 2.71 0.91 -26.21
C GLN A 4 1.58 1.92 -26.32
N VAL A 5 1.58 2.67 -27.41
CA VAL A 5 0.50 3.59 -27.74
C VAL A 5 -0.71 2.70 -28.02
N LEU A 6 -1.73 2.78 -27.16
CA LEU A 6 -2.93 1.97 -27.28
C LEU A 6 -3.71 2.45 -28.51
N THR A 7 -3.36 1.92 -29.68
CA THR A 7 -4.07 2.18 -30.93
C THR A 7 -5.27 1.25 -31.01
N GLY A 8 -6.42 1.74 -30.51
CA GLY A 8 -7.70 1.04 -30.48
C GLY A 8 -8.82 1.93 -29.95
N THR A 9 -10.07 1.47 -30.07
CA THR A 9 -11.27 2.10 -29.49
C THR A 9 -11.16 2.19 -27.96
N LEU A 10 -11.90 3.11 -27.32
CA LEU A 10 -11.88 3.26 -25.86
C LEU A 10 -12.16 1.94 -25.12
N GLU A 11 -13.08 1.11 -25.65
CA GLU A 11 -13.33 -0.25 -25.19
C GLU A 11 -12.09 -1.14 -25.22
N GLU A 12 -11.37 -1.21 -26.35
CA GLU A 12 -10.17 -2.05 -26.49
C GLU A 12 -9.05 -1.59 -25.54
N GLN A 13 -8.92 -0.28 -25.33
CA GLN A 13 -7.98 0.28 -24.36
C GLN A 13 -8.36 -0.13 -22.94
N CYS A 14 -9.65 -0.02 -22.57
CA CYS A 14 -10.13 -0.45 -21.26
C CYS A 14 -9.95 -1.96 -21.06
N GLU A 15 -10.19 -2.77 -22.09
CA GLU A 15 -10.00 -4.23 -22.05
C GLU A 15 -8.53 -4.59 -21.82
N PHE A 16 -7.61 -3.95 -22.55
CA PHE A 16 -6.17 -4.15 -22.36
C PHE A 16 -5.74 -3.76 -20.95
N LEU A 17 -6.13 -2.58 -20.48
CA LEU A 17 -5.81 -2.09 -19.14
C LEU A 17 -6.41 -3.02 -18.07
N TYR A 18 -7.61 -3.56 -18.29
CA TYR A 18 -8.26 -4.49 -17.38
C TYR A 18 -7.45 -5.78 -17.23
N ASN A 19 -7.03 -6.39 -18.35
CA ASN A 19 -6.20 -7.59 -18.34
C ASN A 19 -4.84 -7.34 -17.68
N LEU A 20 -4.22 -6.19 -17.99
CA LEU A 20 -2.96 -5.79 -17.36
C LEU A 20 -3.10 -5.57 -15.84
N ALA A 21 -4.22 -4.99 -15.40
CA ALA A 21 -4.50 -4.82 -13.98
C ALA A 21 -4.66 -6.17 -13.27
N ALA A 22 -5.39 -7.11 -13.87
CA ALA A 22 -5.57 -8.46 -13.34
C ALA A 22 -4.22 -9.19 -13.21
N GLU A 23 -3.37 -9.10 -14.24
CA GLU A 23 -2.01 -9.67 -14.20
C GLU A 23 -1.17 -9.05 -13.07
N LYS A 24 -1.20 -7.71 -12.92
CA LYS A 24 -0.48 -7.03 -11.84
C LYS A 24 -1.01 -7.40 -10.45
N MET A 25 -2.33 -7.60 -10.30
CA MET A 25 -2.91 -8.09 -9.05
C MET A 25 -2.47 -9.53 -8.74
N ALA A 26 -2.41 -10.41 -9.76
CA ALA A 26 -1.92 -11.78 -9.61
C ALA A 26 -0.43 -11.83 -9.23
N GLN A 27 0.38 -10.89 -9.72
CA GLN A 27 1.78 -10.72 -9.35
C GLN A 27 1.97 -10.06 -7.97
N GLY A 28 0.89 -9.67 -7.26
CA GLY A 28 0.96 -8.93 -6.01
C GLY A 28 1.41 -7.47 -6.16
N ASN A 29 1.57 -6.97 -7.39
CA ASN A 29 1.93 -5.59 -7.71
C ASN A 29 0.69 -4.68 -7.66
N TYR A 30 0.14 -4.50 -6.47
CA TYR A 30 -1.08 -3.70 -6.26
C TYR A 30 -0.86 -2.22 -6.57
N THR A 31 0.36 -1.69 -6.44
CA THR A 31 0.68 -0.31 -6.83
C THR A 31 0.47 -0.08 -8.32
N GLY A 32 0.98 -0.98 -9.15
CA GLY A 32 0.79 -0.92 -10.60
C GLY A 32 -0.66 -1.18 -11.01
N ALA A 33 -1.34 -2.14 -10.35
CA ALA A 33 -2.76 -2.41 -10.60
C ALA A 33 -3.64 -1.18 -10.31
N VAL A 34 -3.44 -0.51 -9.16
CA VAL A 34 -4.17 0.72 -8.81
C VAL A 34 -3.96 1.81 -9.86
N HIS A 35 -2.75 1.95 -10.40
CA HIS A 35 -2.46 2.96 -11.41
C HIS A 35 -3.30 2.73 -12.68
N VAL A 36 -3.27 1.50 -13.19
CA VAL A 36 -3.98 1.10 -14.42
C VAL A 36 -5.51 1.14 -14.23
N LEU A 37 -6.03 0.59 -13.14
CA LEU A 37 -7.46 0.60 -12.83
C LEU A 37 -8.01 2.02 -12.66
N LYS A 38 -7.21 2.94 -12.13
CA LYS A 38 -7.59 4.35 -12.01
C LYS A 38 -7.78 5.00 -13.38
N GLU A 39 -7.01 4.62 -14.39
CA GLU A 39 -7.22 5.10 -15.76
C GLU A 39 -8.55 4.58 -16.33
N ILE A 40 -8.84 3.30 -16.17
CA ILE A 40 -10.13 2.72 -16.61
C ILE A 40 -11.30 3.46 -15.98
N VAL A 41 -11.32 3.58 -14.64
CA VAL A 41 -12.44 4.22 -13.91
C VAL A 41 -12.56 5.72 -14.25
N LYS A 42 -11.46 6.39 -14.61
CA LYS A 42 -11.47 7.80 -15.02
C LYS A 42 -12.20 8.00 -16.36
N TYR A 43 -11.98 7.12 -17.32
CA TYR A 43 -12.54 7.26 -18.67
C TYR A 43 -13.86 6.50 -18.85
N LYS A 44 -14.05 5.38 -18.14
CA LYS A 44 -15.25 4.56 -18.18
C LYS A 44 -15.54 3.97 -16.79
N PRO A 45 -16.24 4.70 -15.90
CA PRO A 45 -16.48 4.27 -14.52
C PRO A 45 -17.32 2.99 -14.43
N ASP A 46 -18.20 2.74 -15.41
CA ASP A 46 -19.07 1.57 -15.48
C ASP A 46 -18.44 0.40 -16.26
N PHE A 47 -17.12 0.43 -16.50
CA PHE A 47 -16.43 -0.66 -17.19
C PHE A 47 -16.32 -1.88 -16.28
N ARG A 48 -17.24 -2.84 -16.47
CA ARG A 48 -17.28 -4.11 -15.73
C ARG A 48 -17.24 -3.86 -14.22
N ASP A 49 -16.35 -4.55 -13.52
CA ASP A 49 -16.07 -4.46 -12.09
C ASP A 49 -14.77 -3.67 -11.80
N ALA A 50 -14.26 -2.87 -12.75
CA ALA A 50 -13.00 -2.14 -12.59
C ALA A 50 -12.98 -1.22 -11.35
N ALA A 51 -14.12 -0.63 -10.98
CA ALA A 51 -14.25 0.17 -9.76
C ALA A 51 -14.11 -0.69 -8.48
N ALA A 52 -14.67 -1.90 -8.48
CA ALA A 52 -14.53 -2.85 -7.38
C ALA A 52 -13.09 -3.37 -7.28
N LEU A 53 -12.48 -3.75 -8.40
CA LEU A 53 -11.07 -4.15 -8.46
C LEU A 53 -10.13 -3.03 -8.02
N LEU A 54 -10.44 -1.76 -8.34
CA LEU A 54 -9.67 -0.61 -7.87
C LEU A 54 -9.73 -0.48 -6.34
N ALA A 55 -10.91 -0.70 -5.75
CA ALA A 55 -11.08 -0.69 -4.31
C ALA A 55 -10.30 -1.84 -3.64
N GLU A 56 -10.37 -3.05 -4.19
CA GLU A 56 -9.61 -4.20 -3.71
C GLU A 56 -8.10 -3.97 -3.80
N ALA A 57 -7.60 -3.53 -4.97
CA ALA A 57 -6.19 -3.26 -5.17
C ALA A 57 -5.67 -2.17 -4.21
N LYS A 58 -6.48 -1.12 -3.94
CA LYS A 58 -6.14 -0.12 -2.92
C LYS A 58 -6.10 -0.72 -1.51
N ALA A 59 -7.04 -1.57 -1.15
CA ALA A 59 -7.08 -2.22 0.15
C ALA A 59 -5.84 -3.10 0.36
N ARG A 60 -5.50 -3.96 -0.61
CA ARG A 60 -4.32 -4.84 -0.54
C ARG A 60 -2.99 -4.07 -0.56
N LYS A 61 -2.89 -3.01 -1.38
CA LYS A 61 -1.74 -2.09 -1.35
C LYS A 61 -1.57 -1.45 0.03
N SER A 62 -2.67 -0.97 0.60
CA SER A 62 -2.67 -0.36 1.93
C SER A 62 -2.19 -1.36 2.97
N GLU A 63 -2.63 -2.61 2.89
CA GLU A 63 -2.23 -3.68 3.80
C GLU A 63 -0.73 -3.98 3.71
N GLN A 64 -0.19 -4.09 2.49
CA GLN A 64 1.24 -4.30 2.29
C GLN A 64 2.11 -3.19 2.88
N THR A 65 1.66 -1.93 2.76
CA THR A 65 2.47 -0.78 3.20
C THR A 65 2.18 -0.36 4.64
N PHE A 66 1.04 -0.77 5.21
CA PHE A 66 0.61 -0.33 6.53
C PHE A 66 1.61 -0.71 7.62
N LEU A 67 2.03 -1.97 7.69
CA LEU A 67 2.99 -2.42 8.71
C LEU A 67 4.34 -1.71 8.59
N LEU A 68 4.80 -1.46 7.37
CA LEU A 68 6.03 -0.71 7.11
C LEU A 68 5.91 0.75 7.58
N LEU A 69 4.77 1.39 7.30
CA LEU A 69 4.50 2.76 7.76
C LEU A 69 4.40 2.83 9.29
N MET A 70 3.76 1.84 9.92
CA MET A 70 3.65 1.77 11.37
C MET A 70 5.00 1.58 12.03
N ALA A 71 5.87 0.71 11.48
CA ALA A 71 7.24 0.57 11.94
C ALA A 71 8.02 1.88 11.79
N ALA A 72 7.96 2.52 10.62
CA ALA A 72 8.63 3.80 10.38
C ALA A 72 8.14 4.89 11.35
N ALA A 73 6.82 5.00 11.58
CA ALA A 73 6.25 5.94 12.53
C ALA A 73 6.74 5.69 13.96
N GLY A 74 6.76 4.42 14.40
CA GLY A 74 7.30 4.04 15.70
C GLY A 74 8.77 4.42 15.87
N SER A 75 9.61 4.19 14.86
CA SER A 75 11.00 4.66 14.85
C SER A 75 11.13 6.17 14.96
N VAL A 76 10.37 6.93 14.17
CA VAL A 76 10.40 8.40 14.18
C VAL A 76 10.02 8.95 15.55
N ILE A 77 8.95 8.41 16.17
CA ILE A 77 8.51 8.82 17.50
C ILE A 77 9.57 8.49 18.55
N ALA A 78 10.13 7.27 18.52
CA ALA A 78 11.14 6.84 19.48
C ALA A 78 12.39 7.72 19.42
N VAL A 79 12.87 8.04 18.22
CA VAL A 79 14.02 8.95 18.02
C VAL A 79 13.71 10.36 18.50
N ALA A 80 12.52 10.88 18.22
CA ALA A 80 12.10 12.20 18.70
C ALA A 80 12.11 12.28 20.24
N ILE A 81 11.63 11.22 20.92
CA ILE A 81 11.68 11.11 22.38
C ILE A 81 13.13 11.01 22.87
N GLY A 82 13.95 10.15 22.27
CA GLY A 82 15.37 10.02 22.63
C GLY A 82 16.15 11.33 22.49
N GLY A 83 15.83 12.11 21.46
CA GLY A 83 16.38 13.46 21.26
C GLY A 83 15.95 14.44 22.36
N ALA A 84 14.66 14.45 22.70
CA ALA A 84 14.12 15.34 23.73
C ALA A 84 14.68 15.04 25.14
N VAL A 85 15.00 13.78 25.43
CA VAL A 85 15.59 13.35 26.72
C VAL A 85 17.11 13.57 26.76
N GLY A 86 17.71 13.99 25.64
CA GLY A 86 19.14 14.31 25.56
C GLY A 86 20.03 13.07 25.63
N VAL A 87 19.64 11.97 24.98
CA VAL A 87 20.46 10.76 24.91
C VAL A 87 21.84 11.11 24.30
N PRO A 88 22.95 10.91 25.04
CA PRO A 88 24.25 11.45 24.63
C PRO A 88 25.03 10.53 23.68
N ASN A 89 24.52 9.34 23.37
CA ASN A 89 25.25 8.30 22.63
C ASN A 89 24.49 7.86 21.38
N ASP A 90 25.14 8.00 20.23
CA ASP A 90 24.61 7.63 18.92
C ASP A 90 24.27 6.14 18.81
N LEU A 91 25.02 5.27 19.48
CA LEU A 91 24.71 3.83 19.52
C LEU A 91 23.35 3.58 20.20
N ILE A 92 23.03 4.37 21.24
CA ILE A 92 21.75 4.27 21.95
C ILE A 92 20.63 4.77 21.06
N PHE A 93 20.85 5.80 20.22
CA PHE A 93 19.87 6.23 19.22
C PHE A 93 19.54 5.12 18.21
N LEU A 94 20.54 4.34 17.77
CA LEU A 94 20.29 3.19 16.89
C LEU A 94 19.43 2.13 17.57
N VAL A 95 19.67 1.85 18.85
CA VAL A 95 18.85 0.92 19.64
C VAL A 95 17.42 1.46 19.79
N ILE A 96 17.25 2.73 20.14
CA ILE A 96 15.94 3.39 20.27
C ILE A 96 15.18 3.35 18.95
N LEU A 97 15.85 3.59 17.83
CA LEU A 97 15.26 3.54 16.49
C LEU A 97 14.71 2.14 16.19
N LEU A 98 15.48 1.09 16.47
CA LEU A 98 15.06 -0.30 16.25
C LEU A 98 13.90 -0.69 17.18
N VAL A 99 13.97 -0.30 18.46
CA VAL A 99 12.89 -0.55 19.43
C VAL A 99 11.60 0.15 18.99
N GLY A 100 11.69 1.41 18.54
CA GLY A 100 10.56 2.14 17.98
C GLY A 100 9.95 1.43 16.77
N ALA A 101 10.78 0.88 15.88
CA ALA A 101 10.31 0.14 14.71
C ALA A 101 9.51 -1.11 15.11
N LEU A 102 10.04 -1.87 16.07
CA LEU A 102 9.41 -3.10 16.57
C LEU A 102 8.08 -2.81 17.28
N ILE A 103 8.03 -1.76 18.10
CA ILE A 103 6.79 -1.33 18.76
C ILE A 103 5.76 -0.90 17.72
N GLY A 104 6.17 -0.08 16.74
CA GLY A 104 5.31 0.36 15.65
C GLY A 104 4.75 -0.81 14.85
N TYR A 105 5.60 -1.76 14.45
CA TYR A 105 5.20 -2.98 13.77
C TYR A 105 4.22 -3.83 14.61
N GLY A 106 4.51 -4.01 15.90
CA GLY A 106 3.65 -4.77 16.81
C GLY A 106 2.26 -4.16 16.96
N ILE A 107 2.16 -2.83 17.13
CA ILE A 107 0.89 -2.10 17.17
C ILE A 107 0.17 -2.24 15.83
N GLY A 108 0.87 -2.08 14.71
CA GLY A 108 0.31 -2.25 13.37
C GLY A 108 -0.30 -3.64 13.17
N ASN A 109 0.42 -4.68 13.56
CA ASN A 109 -0.04 -6.06 13.47
C ASN A 109 -1.28 -6.31 14.35
N PHE A 110 -1.28 -5.75 15.57
CA PHE A 110 -2.45 -5.81 16.45
C PHE A 110 -3.67 -5.16 15.81
N VAL A 111 -3.56 -3.93 15.29
CA VAL A 111 -4.66 -3.21 14.62
C VAL A 111 -5.17 -3.96 13.38
N GLN A 112 -4.26 -4.51 12.57
CA GLN A 112 -4.63 -5.29 11.39
C GLN A 112 -5.43 -6.54 11.76
N SER A 113 -5.10 -7.21 12.86
CA SER A 113 -5.81 -8.40 13.33
C SER A 113 -7.29 -8.12 13.65
N PHE A 114 -7.64 -6.94 14.17
CA PHE A 114 -9.04 -6.55 14.37
C PHE A 114 -9.75 -6.20 13.07
N ARG A 115 -9.04 -5.58 12.11
CA ARG A 115 -9.59 -5.23 10.79
C ARG A 115 -9.97 -6.47 9.99
N GLN A 116 -9.11 -7.48 9.98
CA GLN A 116 -9.37 -8.75 9.27
C GLN A 116 -10.55 -9.51 9.89
N ARG A 117 -10.70 -9.49 11.22
CA ARG A 117 -11.82 -10.14 11.92
C ARG A 117 -13.19 -9.53 11.58
N ARG A 118 -13.28 -8.21 11.38
CA ARG A 118 -14.54 -7.54 11.01
C ARG A 118 -14.99 -7.78 9.57
N ILE A 119 -14.10 -8.20 8.68
CA ILE A 119 -14.42 -8.47 7.27
C ILE A 119 -14.87 -9.94 7.10
N ALA A 120 -14.46 -10.83 7.99
CA ALA A 120 -14.80 -12.26 7.99
C ALA A 120 -16.08 -12.62 8.76
N SER A 121 -16.76 -11.64 9.36
CA SER A 121 -18.00 -11.76 10.15
C SER A 121 -19.15 -11.04 9.47
#